data_AF-G4H7W9-F1
#
_entry.id   AF-G4H7W9-F1
#
_cell.length_a   1.000
_cell.length_b   1.000
_cell.length_c   1.000
_cell.angle_alpha   90.00
_cell.angle_beta   90.00
_cell.angle_gamma   90.00
#
_symmetry.space_group_name_H-M   'P 1'
#
loop_
_entity.id
_entity.type
_entity.pdbx_description
1 polymer ?
#
loop_
_entity_poly.entity_id
_entity_poly.type
_entity_poly.pdbx_seq_one_letter_code
_entity_poly.pdbx_strand_id
1 'polypeptide(L)'
;MTTPDRKSVTVDIYGTSYKLVGSSSDYTKQVASYVDERMRTISKAHTRLDTPRIAVLAAVHMAEEALQMQHYQNEAKQLNAERNELRSELARVQGLQIEQQERHRQQSELMERKLAEQTALAEEYRSAKETLTAESERTKELLQKESARVSELQQDKQQLEGQLKKQREELERRHQQALEEMKRRHESQLQQLNGTHKQALEKLEQQYQASAKEEAEKHAQHAKKLEESFKQEALQKDRQHTAAVQELEKQLSDQRSRGGQLQSRLAAAEKELGVVKSESQKLKEDLLQARQQVKSAEQELQKLRSQVQQLSEERDSLKAESAKSEEERRRLQKLVVDANQTSRKQQEELQRLSQELQSWRTLADQRKVETGELEMRIVELMEGNESLEEGMRGLQDEIGVLKDEAERANADRKAARQELLELQHRYDELEKLGKEAESREEETHKLYAMLEEEYDTLSSQLDELRRKANASEEHSQELAKRLREAEERAAHWQEQCEQWMAERDQLAEETERLQAEREEWKASRDALEEELTSWQREIASAKEACERMESEKKDAEAQYAELGEQYELVMHQYRLLQAEQELKAEQTAQLEEEHKKLKEEYAKLQVEYNEWIELIEQDQR
;
A
#
# COMPACT_ATOMS: atom_id res chain seq x y z
N MET A 1 68.63 75.37 30.84
CA MET A 1 69.60 75.78 31.89
C MET A 1 69.05 76.98 32.65
N THR A 2 68.18 76.74 33.63
CA THR A 2 67.74 77.75 34.60
C THR A 2 68.59 77.60 35.86
N THR A 3 69.58 78.46 36.06
CA THR A 3 70.33 78.51 37.32
C THR A 3 69.38 78.98 38.43
N PRO A 4 69.14 78.18 39.50
CA PRO A 4 68.22 78.59 40.56
C PRO A 4 68.75 79.83 41.26
N ASP A 5 67.84 80.76 41.56
CA ASP A 5 68.14 82.09 42.11
C ASP A 5 68.67 82.00 43.55
N ARG A 6 70.01 81.96 43.68
CA ARG A 6 70.73 81.68 44.93
C ARG A 6 70.74 82.89 45.86
N LYS A 7 69.77 82.96 46.76
CA LYS A 7 69.61 84.04 47.74
C LYS A 7 70.49 83.78 48.96
N SER A 8 71.27 84.79 49.36
CA SER A 8 72.06 84.75 50.59
C SER A 8 71.25 85.23 51.78
N VAL A 9 71.18 84.45 52.85
CA VAL A 9 70.44 84.76 54.08
C VAL A 9 71.38 84.60 55.27
N THR A 10 71.42 85.61 56.15
CA THR A 10 72.10 85.50 57.45
C THR A 10 71.19 84.77 58.43
N VAL A 11 71.71 83.76 59.11
CA VAL A 11 71.01 82.92 60.09
C VAL A 11 71.94 82.64 61.28
N ASP A 12 71.38 82.53 62.48
CA ASP A 12 72.14 82.24 63.69
C ASP A 12 72.05 80.74 64.01
N ILE A 13 73.20 80.09 64.22
CA ILE A 13 73.29 78.67 64.58
C ILE A 13 74.22 78.55 65.78
N TYR A 14 73.73 77.96 66.87
CA TYR A 14 74.44 77.74 68.13
C TYR A 14 75.18 78.98 68.67
N GLY A 15 74.56 80.16 68.52
CA GLY A 15 75.10 81.44 68.98
C GLY A 15 76.11 82.10 68.04
N THR A 16 76.32 81.57 66.83
CA THR A 16 77.18 82.18 65.79
C THR A 16 76.37 82.52 64.54
N SER A 17 76.51 83.74 64.03
CA SER A 17 75.84 84.20 62.81
C SER A 17 76.57 83.74 61.55
N TYR A 18 75.88 83.00 60.68
CA TYR A 18 76.40 82.51 59.40
C TYR A 18 75.61 83.08 58.23
N LYS A 19 76.31 83.48 57.16
CA LYS A 19 75.68 83.91 55.90
C LYS A 19 75.61 82.74 54.92
N LEU A 20 74.49 82.02 54.95
CA LEU A 20 74.25 80.86 54.07
C LEU A 20 73.68 81.31 52.72
N VAL A 21 73.77 80.42 51.72
CA VAL A 21 73.24 80.64 50.36
C VAL A 21 72.39 79.45 49.97
N GLY A 22 71.13 79.66 49.60
CA GLY A 22 70.18 78.58 49.32
C GLY A 22 69.12 78.94 48.27
N SER A 23 68.39 77.92 47.83
CA SER A 23 67.38 78.03 46.76
C SER A 23 66.09 78.74 47.17
N SER A 24 65.83 78.83 48.48
CA SER A 24 64.71 79.56 49.06
C SER A 24 65.13 80.12 50.42
N SER A 25 64.74 81.37 50.70
CA SER A 25 65.01 82.04 51.98
C SER A 25 64.53 81.21 53.16
N ASP A 26 63.27 80.78 53.11
CA ASP A 26 62.58 80.31 54.31
C ASP A 26 62.84 78.82 54.55
N TYR A 27 63.09 78.05 53.48
CA TYR A 27 63.69 76.72 53.59
C TYR A 27 65.11 76.78 54.21
N THR A 28 65.93 77.77 53.84
CA THR A 28 67.27 77.94 54.42
C THR A 28 67.20 78.28 55.91
N LYS A 29 66.22 79.11 56.33
CA LYS A 29 65.95 79.39 57.75
C LYS A 29 65.44 78.15 58.50
N GLN A 30 64.55 77.36 57.91
CA GLN A 30 64.04 76.11 58.49
C GLN A 30 65.19 75.10 58.72
N VAL A 31 66.05 74.90 57.71
CA VAL A 31 67.23 74.02 57.84
C VAL A 31 68.19 74.55 58.92
N ALA A 32 68.45 75.86 58.98
CA ALA A 32 69.30 76.45 60.03
C ALA A 32 68.71 76.27 61.43
N SER A 33 67.39 76.45 61.60
CA SER A 33 66.68 76.20 62.87
C SER A 33 66.77 74.73 63.28
N TYR A 34 66.67 73.79 62.33
CA TYR A 34 66.79 72.36 62.59
C TYR A 34 68.21 71.98 63.04
N VAL A 35 69.25 72.52 62.39
CA VAL A 35 70.65 72.34 62.82
C VAL A 35 70.86 72.89 64.24
N ASP A 36 70.35 74.09 64.54
CA ASP A 36 70.47 74.70 65.87
C ASP A 36 69.76 73.85 66.95
N GLU A 37 68.53 73.38 66.69
CA GLU A 37 67.79 72.49 67.60
C GLU A 37 68.52 71.16 67.83
N ARG A 38 69.06 70.53 66.79
CA ARG A 38 69.83 69.28 66.91
C ARG A 38 71.14 69.48 67.65
N MET A 39 71.88 70.56 67.39
CA MET A 39 73.08 70.92 68.17
C MET A 39 72.76 71.17 69.65
N ARG A 40 71.68 71.90 69.97
CA ARG A 40 71.23 72.11 71.36
C ARG A 40 70.75 70.83 72.04
N THR A 41 70.16 69.90 71.29
CA THR A 41 69.71 68.61 71.83
C THR A 41 70.89 67.71 72.15
N ILE A 42 71.88 67.66 71.26
CA ILE A 42 73.12 66.88 71.47
C ILE A 42 73.97 67.47 72.59
N SER A 43 74.05 68.80 72.74
CA SER A 43 74.83 69.42 73.82
C SER A 43 74.19 69.26 75.20
N LYS A 44 72.85 69.21 75.30
CA LYS A 44 72.14 68.80 76.53
C LYS A 44 72.52 67.37 76.96
N ALA A 45 72.62 66.45 76.01
CA ALA A 45 73.00 65.05 76.29
C ALA A 45 74.50 64.88 76.57
N HIS A 46 75.36 65.66 75.92
CA HIS A 46 76.82 65.52 75.98
C HIS A 46 77.52 66.80 76.44
N THR A 47 77.26 67.22 77.67
CA THR A 47 77.70 68.48 78.29
C THR A 47 79.23 68.69 78.41
N ARG A 48 80.04 67.69 78.04
CA ARG A 48 81.52 67.73 78.05
C ARG A 48 82.15 67.87 76.66
N LEU A 49 81.35 67.99 75.59
CA LEU A 49 81.85 68.19 74.23
C LEU A 49 81.96 69.68 73.88
N ASP A 50 82.98 70.00 73.09
CA ASP A 50 83.21 71.32 72.49
C ASP A 50 82.31 71.55 71.26
N THR A 51 82.01 72.82 70.95
CA THR A 51 81.10 73.22 69.86
C THR A 51 81.43 72.58 68.49
N PRO A 52 82.71 72.46 68.06
CA PRO A 52 83.05 71.75 66.83
C PRO A 52 82.64 70.27 66.84
N ARG A 53 82.88 69.55 67.95
CA ARG A 53 82.45 68.14 68.08
C ARG A 53 80.92 67.99 68.15
N ILE A 54 80.23 68.92 68.81
CA ILE A 54 78.76 68.97 68.81
C ILE A 54 78.22 69.19 67.39
N ALA A 55 78.82 70.10 66.61
CA ALA A 55 78.44 70.35 65.23
C ALA A 55 78.67 69.13 64.32
N VAL A 56 79.82 68.45 64.46
CA VAL A 56 80.10 67.21 63.72
C VAL A 56 79.13 66.09 64.09
N LEU A 57 78.83 65.89 65.38
CA LEU A 57 77.88 64.86 65.81
C LEU A 57 76.44 65.17 65.36
N ALA A 58 76.05 66.46 65.34
CA ALA A 58 74.79 66.89 64.74
C ALA A 58 74.73 66.61 63.24
N ALA A 59 75.80 66.90 62.50
CA ALA A 59 75.89 66.59 61.07
C ALA A 59 75.85 65.08 60.79
N VAL A 60 76.48 64.25 61.64
CA VAL A 60 76.42 62.79 61.53
C VAL A 60 75.00 62.27 61.77
N HIS A 61 74.33 62.67 62.87
CA HIS A 61 72.95 62.25 63.13
C HIS A 61 71.99 62.73 62.03
N MET A 62 72.16 63.95 61.51
CA MET A 62 71.34 64.46 60.40
C MET A 62 71.60 63.73 59.07
N ALA A 63 72.84 63.30 58.83
CA ALA A 63 73.17 62.46 57.66
C ALA A 63 72.60 61.04 57.81
N GLU A 64 72.62 60.47 59.01
CA GLU A 64 72.00 59.19 59.33
C GLU A 64 70.48 59.26 59.14
N GLU A 65 69.80 60.27 59.69
CA GLU A 65 68.37 60.51 59.48
C GLU A 65 68.03 60.68 58.00
N ALA A 66 68.87 61.38 57.22
CA ALA A 66 68.69 61.51 55.78
C ALA A 66 68.86 60.19 55.02
N LEU A 67 69.82 59.35 55.40
CA LEU A 67 70.04 58.01 54.83
C LEU A 67 68.91 57.05 55.19
N GLN A 68 68.43 57.06 56.44
CA GLN A 68 67.27 56.29 56.87
C GLN A 68 66.01 56.73 56.10
N MET A 69 65.75 58.03 55.99
CA MET A 69 64.65 58.57 55.19
C MET A 69 64.77 58.22 53.69
N GLN A 70 65.98 58.18 53.13
CA GLN A 70 66.20 57.72 51.76
C GLN A 70 65.94 56.21 51.61
N HIS A 71 66.28 55.40 52.62
CA HIS A 71 65.99 53.97 52.64
C HIS A 71 64.47 53.72 52.67
N TYR A 72 63.74 54.31 53.62
CA TYR A 72 62.28 54.23 53.69
C TYR A 72 61.59 54.77 52.42
N GLN A 73 62.12 55.82 51.79
CA GLN A 73 61.60 56.31 50.50
C GLN A 73 61.84 55.34 49.34
N ASN A 74 62.87 54.51 49.39
CA ASN A 74 63.13 53.51 48.35
C ASN A 74 62.30 52.24 48.58
N GLU A 75 62.24 51.76 49.83
CA GLU A 75 61.34 50.70 50.27
C GLU A 75 59.88 51.02 49.92
N ALA A 76 59.40 52.23 50.26
CA ALA A 76 58.06 52.68 49.91
C ALA A 76 57.83 52.77 48.39
N LYS A 77 58.86 52.99 47.55
CA LYS A 77 58.73 52.91 46.08
C LYS A 77 58.64 51.45 45.61
N GLN A 78 59.43 50.55 46.18
CA GLN A 78 59.40 49.11 45.88
C GLN A 78 58.02 48.53 46.22
N LEU A 79 57.54 48.74 47.45
CA LEU A 79 56.20 48.32 47.88
C LEU A 79 55.07 48.95 47.03
N ASN A 80 55.23 50.19 46.53
CA ASN A 80 54.26 50.79 45.59
C ASN A 80 54.34 50.16 44.19
N ALA A 81 55.51 49.73 43.73
CA ALA A 81 55.69 49.03 42.46
C ALA A 81 55.11 47.61 42.53
N GLU A 82 55.48 46.83 43.55
CA GLU A 82 54.95 45.50 43.84
C GLU A 82 53.41 45.52 43.97
N ARG A 83 52.85 46.48 44.72
CA ARG A 83 51.39 46.65 44.81
C ARG A 83 50.74 47.01 43.46
N ASN A 84 51.44 47.72 42.57
CA ASN A 84 50.91 48.02 41.24
C ASN A 84 50.99 46.80 40.31
N GLU A 85 52.05 46.00 40.41
CA GLU A 85 52.23 44.74 39.70
C GLU A 85 51.17 43.72 40.14
N LEU A 86 51.03 43.46 41.44
CA LEU A 86 49.98 42.62 42.02
C LEU A 86 48.55 43.08 41.66
N ARG A 87 48.33 44.39 41.51
CA ARG A 87 47.03 44.92 41.02
C ARG A 87 46.81 44.62 39.53
N SER A 88 47.86 44.69 38.72
CA SER A 88 47.83 44.31 37.30
C SER A 88 47.58 42.81 37.14
N GLU A 89 48.25 41.98 37.95
CA GLU A 89 48.03 40.54 37.99
C GLU A 89 46.63 40.17 38.48
N LEU A 90 46.14 40.80 39.55
CA LEU A 90 44.78 40.58 40.03
C LEU A 90 43.73 40.97 38.98
N ALA A 91 43.90 42.09 38.29
CA ALA A 91 43.04 42.50 37.18
C ALA A 91 43.09 41.50 36.00
N ARG A 92 44.28 40.97 35.68
CA ARG A 92 44.45 39.91 34.67
C ARG A 92 43.75 38.61 35.07
N VAL A 93 43.87 38.18 36.32
CA VAL A 93 43.18 36.97 36.84
C VAL A 93 41.67 37.17 36.84
N GLN A 94 41.17 38.33 37.27
CA GLN A 94 39.75 38.68 37.21
C GLN A 94 39.21 38.69 35.77
N GLY A 95 39.96 39.27 34.82
CA GLY A 95 39.61 39.24 33.40
C GLY A 95 39.54 37.81 32.84
N LEU A 96 40.54 36.98 33.12
CA LEU A 96 40.54 35.57 32.72
C LEU A 96 39.39 34.77 33.35
N GLN A 97 39.02 35.07 34.60
CA GLN A 97 37.90 34.42 35.27
C GLN A 97 36.54 34.84 34.67
N ILE A 98 36.38 36.11 34.27
CA ILE A 98 35.21 36.58 33.52
C ILE A 98 35.14 35.90 32.16
N GLU A 99 36.25 35.84 31.40
CA GLU A 99 36.30 35.12 30.12
C GLU A 99 35.93 33.63 30.27
N GLN A 100 36.37 32.96 31.33
CA GLN A 100 35.97 31.58 31.60
C GLN A 100 34.47 31.46 31.90
N GLN A 101 33.92 32.35 32.72
CA GLN A 101 32.48 32.39 33.01
C GLN A 101 31.64 32.65 31.75
N GLU A 102 32.06 33.58 30.89
CA GLU A 102 31.39 33.87 29.62
C GLU A 102 31.48 32.68 28.65
N ARG A 103 32.63 32.01 28.53
CA ARG A 103 32.79 30.80 27.71
C ARG A 103 31.92 29.64 28.21
N HIS A 104 31.88 29.40 29.52
CA HIS A 104 31.00 28.37 30.10
C HIS A 104 29.52 28.71 29.92
N ARG A 105 29.15 29.99 30.05
CA ARG A 105 27.80 30.46 29.77
C ARG A 105 27.41 30.26 28.30
N GLN A 106 28.27 30.64 27.36
CA GLN A 106 28.05 30.42 25.92
C GLN A 106 27.95 28.93 25.57
N GLN A 107 28.71 28.07 26.26
CA GLN A 107 28.58 26.62 26.15
C GLN A 107 27.23 26.12 26.69
N SER A 108 26.75 26.60 27.85
CA SER A 108 25.41 26.25 28.38
C SER A 108 24.31 26.70 27.43
N GLU A 109 24.31 27.97 27.01
CA GLU A 109 23.32 28.53 26.08
C GLU A 109 23.32 27.80 24.72
N LEU A 110 24.46 27.29 24.25
CA LEU A 110 24.55 26.46 23.03
C LEU A 110 23.99 25.05 23.24
N MET A 111 24.24 24.43 24.40
CA MET A 111 23.74 23.09 24.73
C MET A 111 22.22 23.13 24.99
N GLU A 112 21.72 24.17 25.65
CA GLU A 112 20.28 24.44 25.84
C GLU A 112 19.56 24.63 24.50
N ARG A 113 20.14 25.38 23.55
CA ARG A 113 19.58 25.51 22.19
C ARG A 113 19.54 24.18 21.45
N LYS A 114 20.63 23.40 21.48
CA LYS A 114 20.67 22.07 20.87
C LYS A 114 19.66 21.10 21.50
N LEU A 115 19.47 21.18 22.82
CA LEU A 115 18.46 20.39 23.52
C LEU A 115 17.06 20.80 23.08
N ALA A 116 16.78 22.11 23.00
CA ALA A 116 15.50 22.64 22.52
C ALA A 116 15.21 22.23 21.06
N GLU A 117 16.20 22.32 20.16
CA GLU A 117 16.14 21.85 18.77
C GLU A 117 15.84 20.34 18.71
N GLN A 118 16.51 19.52 19.54
CA GLN A 118 16.25 18.08 19.63
C GLN A 118 14.86 17.75 20.19
N THR A 119 14.37 18.50 21.19
CA THR A 119 13.01 18.29 21.72
C THR A 119 11.94 18.70 20.71
N ALA A 120 12.12 19.82 20.00
CA ALA A 120 11.20 20.25 18.95
C ALA A 120 11.14 19.22 17.80
N LEU A 121 12.31 18.75 17.33
CA LEU A 121 12.38 17.70 16.30
C LEU A 121 11.75 16.37 16.78
N ALA A 122 11.86 16.04 18.07
CA ALA A 122 11.22 14.86 18.65
C ALA A 122 9.68 15.01 18.75
N GLU A 123 9.18 16.21 19.05
CA GLU A 123 7.74 16.52 19.03
C GLU A 123 7.18 16.54 17.60
N GLU A 124 7.90 17.12 16.63
CA GLU A 124 7.56 17.06 15.21
C GLU A 124 7.50 15.60 14.72
N TYR A 125 8.56 14.82 14.94
CA TYR A 125 8.62 13.40 14.56
C TYR A 125 7.51 12.58 15.25
N ARG A 126 7.21 12.87 16.51
CA ARG A 126 6.09 12.24 17.24
C ARG A 126 4.76 12.59 16.58
N SER A 127 4.50 13.86 16.27
CA SER A 127 3.24 14.29 15.65
C SER A 127 3.05 13.67 14.26
N ALA A 128 4.12 13.61 13.45
CA ALA A 128 4.13 12.97 12.13
C ALA A 128 3.93 11.44 12.22
N LYS A 129 4.44 10.80 13.29
CA LYS A 129 4.18 9.39 13.56
C LYS A 129 2.72 9.16 13.97
N GLU A 130 2.17 10.02 14.84
CA GLU A 130 0.76 9.94 15.29
C GLU A 130 -0.22 10.15 14.12
N THR A 131 0.03 11.09 13.20
CA THR A 131 -0.77 11.25 11.97
C THR A 131 -0.62 10.05 11.03
N LEU A 132 0.59 9.54 10.80
CA LEU A 132 0.82 8.37 9.95
C LEU A 132 0.14 7.11 10.50
N THR A 133 0.12 6.91 11.83
CA THR A 133 -0.66 5.82 12.43
C THR A 133 -2.16 6.01 12.23
N ALA A 134 -2.69 7.22 12.37
CA ALA A 134 -4.11 7.49 12.13
C ALA A 134 -4.51 7.30 10.64
N GLU A 135 -3.62 7.58 9.70
CA GLU A 135 -3.83 7.30 8.27
C GLU A 135 -3.74 5.80 7.96
N SER A 136 -2.83 5.06 8.61
CA SER A 136 -2.77 3.60 8.54
C SER A 136 -4.03 2.94 9.11
N GLU A 137 -4.57 3.43 10.23
CA GLU A 137 -5.82 2.95 10.80
C GLU A 137 -7.04 3.27 9.91
N ARG A 138 -7.12 4.49 9.37
CA ARG A 138 -8.18 4.88 8.40
C ARG A 138 -8.16 4.04 7.14
N THR A 139 -6.99 3.80 6.55
CA THR A 139 -6.85 2.96 5.36
C THR A 139 -7.18 1.49 5.64
N LYS A 140 -6.81 0.99 6.82
CA LYS A 140 -7.21 -0.35 7.30
C LYS A 140 -8.72 -0.47 7.54
N GLU A 141 -9.37 0.54 8.11
CA GLU A 141 -10.83 0.60 8.24
C GLU A 141 -11.54 0.61 6.88
N LEU A 142 -11.03 1.40 5.92
CA LEU A 142 -11.60 1.46 4.56
C LEU A 142 -11.43 0.12 3.83
N LEU A 143 -10.25 -0.51 3.93
CA LEU A 143 -10.01 -1.84 3.38
C LEU A 143 -10.91 -2.91 4.02
N GLN A 144 -11.14 -2.84 5.34
CA GLN A 144 -12.09 -3.72 6.02
C GLN A 144 -13.52 -3.52 5.49
N LYS A 145 -13.99 -2.27 5.34
CA LYS A 145 -15.32 -1.95 4.83
C LYS A 145 -15.53 -2.46 3.40
N GLU A 146 -14.57 -2.23 2.49
CA GLU A 146 -14.67 -2.76 1.12
C GLU A 146 -14.50 -4.30 1.07
N SER A 147 -13.68 -4.91 1.94
CA SER A 147 -13.58 -6.38 2.01
C SER A 147 -14.87 -7.04 2.50
N ALA A 148 -15.58 -6.43 3.45
CA ALA A 148 -16.90 -6.88 3.89
C ALA A 148 -17.93 -6.75 2.76
N ARG A 149 -17.93 -5.61 2.06
CA ARG A 149 -18.79 -5.36 0.89
C ARG A 149 -18.53 -6.34 -0.26
N VAL A 150 -17.27 -6.72 -0.52
CA VAL A 150 -16.92 -7.77 -1.49
C VAL A 150 -17.45 -9.13 -1.03
N SER A 151 -17.42 -9.44 0.27
CA SER A 151 -18.02 -10.67 0.82
C SER A 151 -19.54 -10.69 0.67
N GLU A 152 -20.22 -9.57 0.93
CA GLU A 152 -21.66 -9.40 0.70
C GLU A 152 -22.00 -9.61 -0.79
N LEU A 153 -21.29 -8.95 -1.70
CA LEU A 153 -21.47 -9.12 -3.16
C LEU A 153 -21.17 -10.55 -3.65
N GLN A 154 -20.23 -11.27 -3.01
CA GLN A 154 -20.00 -12.69 -3.29
C GLN A 154 -21.16 -13.57 -2.81
N GLN A 155 -21.74 -13.29 -1.65
CA GLN A 155 -22.92 -14.01 -1.16
C GLN A 155 -24.15 -13.74 -2.04
N ASP A 156 -24.39 -12.48 -2.43
CA ASP A 156 -25.47 -12.12 -3.36
C ASP A 156 -25.28 -12.78 -4.72
N LYS A 157 -24.05 -12.81 -5.26
CA LYS A 157 -23.72 -13.56 -6.48
C LYS A 157 -24.05 -15.04 -6.34
N GLN A 158 -23.62 -15.71 -5.27
CA GLN A 158 -23.92 -17.12 -5.03
C GLN A 158 -25.42 -17.39 -4.88
N GLN A 159 -26.16 -16.48 -4.23
CA GLN A 159 -27.62 -16.57 -4.13
C GLN A 159 -28.28 -16.42 -5.51
N LEU A 160 -27.86 -15.46 -6.34
CA LEU A 160 -28.38 -15.26 -7.70
C LEU A 160 -28.04 -16.43 -8.63
N GLU A 161 -26.82 -16.95 -8.59
CA GLU A 161 -26.41 -18.16 -9.32
C GLU A 161 -27.23 -19.38 -8.87
N GLY A 162 -27.49 -19.53 -7.57
CA GLY A 162 -28.37 -20.56 -7.01
C GLY A 162 -29.85 -20.40 -7.43
N GLN A 163 -30.36 -19.17 -7.54
CA GLN A 163 -31.70 -18.90 -8.06
C GLN A 163 -31.80 -19.21 -9.57
N LEU A 164 -30.83 -18.75 -10.37
CA LEU A 164 -30.75 -19.05 -11.80
C LEU A 164 -30.62 -20.55 -12.07
N LYS A 165 -29.84 -21.29 -11.26
CA LYS A 165 -29.73 -22.75 -11.35
C LYS A 165 -31.07 -23.44 -11.08
N LYS A 166 -31.79 -23.05 -10.02
CA LYS A 166 -33.15 -23.56 -9.74
C LYS A 166 -34.14 -23.24 -10.85
N GLN A 167 -34.10 -22.02 -11.42
CA GLN A 167 -34.96 -21.64 -12.54
C GLN A 167 -34.65 -22.47 -13.81
N ARG A 168 -33.37 -22.73 -14.10
CA ARG A 168 -32.97 -23.63 -15.19
C ARG A 168 -33.44 -25.07 -14.95
N GLU A 169 -33.23 -25.62 -13.75
CA GLU A 169 -33.69 -26.96 -13.38
C GLU A 169 -35.22 -27.09 -13.46
N GLU A 170 -35.99 -26.06 -13.06
CA GLU A 170 -37.44 -26.04 -13.26
C GLU A 170 -37.84 -25.97 -14.74
N LEU A 171 -37.17 -25.15 -15.56
CA LEU A 171 -37.44 -25.04 -16.99
C LEU A 171 -37.11 -26.34 -17.72
N GLU A 172 -35.94 -26.93 -17.46
CA GLU A 172 -35.54 -28.24 -17.98
C GLU A 172 -36.53 -29.33 -17.58
N ARG A 173 -36.98 -29.36 -16.31
CA ARG A 173 -37.99 -30.31 -15.85
C ARG A 173 -39.35 -30.12 -16.53
N ARG A 174 -39.80 -28.86 -16.72
CA ARG A 174 -41.02 -28.55 -17.48
C ARG A 174 -40.90 -28.97 -18.95
N HIS A 175 -39.74 -28.75 -19.57
CA HIS A 175 -39.46 -29.22 -20.94
C HIS A 175 -39.41 -30.74 -21.05
N GLN A 176 -38.79 -31.45 -20.09
CA GLN A 176 -38.81 -32.91 -20.02
C GLN A 176 -40.23 -33.45 -19.88
N GLN A 177 -41.04 -32.89 -18.97
CA GLN A 177 -42.45 -33.26 -18.81
C GLN A 177 -43.27 -33.00 -20.08
N ALA A 178 -43.08 -31.86 -20.75
CA ALA A 178 -43.74 -31.57 -22.02
C ALA A 178 -43.31 -32.54 -23.14
N LEU A 179 -42.03 -32.94 -23.20
CA LEU A 179 -41.53 -33.94 -24.14
C LEU A 179 -42.06 -35.35 -23.82
N GLU A 180 -42.21 -35.71 -22.55
CA GLU A 180 -42.84 -36.98 -22.13
C GLU A 180 -44.34 -37.00 -22.44
N GLU A 181 -45.06 -35.90 -22.25
CA GLU A 181 -46.45 -35.77 -22.69
C GLU A 181 -46.58 -35.87 -24.20
N MET A 182 -45.72 -35.20 -24.97
CA MET A 182 -45.73 -35.30 -26.44
C MET A 182 -45.37 -36.71 -26.92
N LYS A 183 -44.38 -37.37 -26.30
CA LYS A 183 -44.08 -38.79 -26.55
C LYS A 183 -45.29 -39.68 -26.24
N ARG A 184 -45.92 -39.54 -25.07
CA ARG A 184 -47.15 -40.30 -24.73
C ARG A 184 -48.31 -40.04 -25.69
N ARG A 185 -48.49 -38.80 -26.16
CA ARG A 185 -49.48 -38.46 -27.18
C ARG A 185 -49.16 -39.18 -28.50
N HIS A 186 -47.91 -39.13 -28.96
CA HIS A 186 -47.48 -39.84 -30.18
C HIS A 186 -47.52 -41.37 -30.03
N GLU A 187 -47.15 -41.93 -28.88
CA GLU A 187 -47.32 -43.35 -28.56
C GLU A 187 -48.80 -43.75 -28.57
N SER A 188 -49.70 -42.94 -28.00
CA SER A 188 -51.14 -43.21 -28.05
C SER A 188 -51.71 -43.11 -29.47
N GLN A 189 -51.22 -42.18 -30.30
CA GLN A 189 -51.58 -42.05 -31.71
C GLN A 189 -51.05 -43.24 -32.53
N LEU A 190 -49.81 -43.69 -32.28
CA LEU A 190 -49.21 -44.89 -32.87
C LEU A 190 -49.91 -46.17 -32.40
N GLN A 191 -50.38 -46.25 -31.16
CA GLN A 191 -51.19 -47.37 -30.67
C GLN A 191 -52.60 -47.36 -31.26
N GLN A 192 -53.20 -46.18 -31.51
CA GLN A 192 -54.47 -46.06 -32.21
C GLN A 192 -54.33 -46.46 -33.69
N LEU A 193 -53.29 -45.97 -34.38
CA LEU A 193 -52.96 -46.34 -35.76
C LEU A 193 -52.62 -47.83 -35.88
N ASN A 194 -51.74 -48.37 -35.03
CA ASN A 194 -51.45 -49.80 -34.99
C ASN A 194 -52.69 -50.61 -34.58
N GLY A 195 -53.60 -50.05 -33.79
CA GLY A 195 -54.89 -50.66 -33.44
C GLY A 195 -55.83 -50.74 -34.64
N THR A 196 -55.98 -49.67 -35.42
CA THR A 196 -56.82 -49.68 -36.63
C THR A 196 -56.17 -50.49 -37.76
N HIS A 197 -54.85 -50.43 -37.94
CA HIS A 197 -54.10 -51.31 -38.83
C HIS A 197 -54.19 -52.78 -38.40
N LYS A 198 -54.11 -53.10 -37.09
CA LYS A 198 -54.30 -54.47 -36.58
C LYS A 198 -55.73 -54.95 -36.76
N GLN A 199 -56.74 -54.10 -36.56
CA GLN A 199 -58.14 -54.45 -36.87
C GLN A 199 -58.39 -54.60 -38.39
N ALA A 200 -57.67 -53.86 -39.23
CA ALA A 200 -57.73 -54.03 -40.69
C ALA A 200 -57.04 -55.33 -41.13
N LEU A 201 -55.86 -55.62 -40.58
CA LEU A 201 -55.14 -56.88 -40.76
C LEU A 201 -55.94 -58.07 -40.21
N GLU A 202 -56.54 -57.99 -39.03
CA GLU A 202 -57.40 -59.04 -38.47
C GLU A 202 -58.65 -59.28 -39.34
N LYS A 203 -59.22 -58.25 -39.98
CA LYS A 203 -60.31 -58.43 -40.95
C LYS A 203 -59.82 -59.10 -42.23
N LEU A 204 -58.64 -58.74 -42.72
CA LEU A 204 -58.00 -59.35 -43.89
C LEU A 204 -57.62 -60.81 -43.59
N GLU A 205 -57.02 -61.08 -42.43
CA GLU A 205 -56.69 -62.40 -41.90
C GLU A 205 -57.95 -63.22 -41.60
N GLN A 206 -59.07 -62.63 -41.20
CA GLN A 206 -60.34 -63.36 -41.07
C GLN A 206 -60.89 -63.77 -42.44
N GLN A 207 -60.72 -62.95 -43.48
CA GLN A 207 -61.06 -63.31 -44.87
C GLN A 207 -60.12 -64.41 -45.40
N TYR A 208 -58.81 -64.29 -45.18
CA TYR A 208 -57.83 -65.32 -45.52
C TYR A 208 -57.97 -66.60 -44.68
N GLN A 209 -58.38 -66.52 -43.41
CA GLN A 209 -58.62 -67.69 -42.57
C GLN A 209 -59.98 -68.33 -42.83
N ALA A 210 -60.98 -67.61 -43.34
CA ALA A 210 -62.22 -68.22 -43.80
C ALA A 210 -61.92 -69.14 -45.01
N SER A 211 -61.33 -68.57 -46.06
CA SER A 211 -60.87 -69.30 -47.24
C SER A 211 -59.84 -70.41 -46.90
N ALA A 212 -58.86 -70.13 -46.02
CA ALA A 212 -57.91 -71.15 -45.59
C ALA A 212 -58.50 -72.20 -44.63
N LYS A 213 -59.67 -71.99 -44.01
CA LYS A 213 -60.41 -73.04 -43.29
C LYS A 213 -61.23 -73.90 -44.23
N GLU A 214 -61.82 -73.33 -45.28
CA GLU A 214 -62.41 -74.11 -46.38
C GLU A 214 -61.35 -75.02 -47.05
N GLU A 215 -60.09 -74.58 -47.15
CA GLU A 215 -58.96 -75.44 -47.53
C GLU A 215 -58.56 -76.43 -46.41
N ALA A 216 -58.35 -75.95 -45.18
CA ALA A 216 -57.80 -76.75 -44.10
C ALA A 216 -58.76 -77.83 -43.57
N GLU A 217 -60.08 -77.68 -43.69
CA GLU A 217 -61.03 -78.76 -43.36
C GLU A 217 -60.90 -79.96 -44.31
N LYS A 218 -60.49 -79.73 -45.56
CA LYS A 218 -60.14 -80.80 -46.52
C LYS A 218 -58.87 -81.55 -46.06
N HIS A 219 -57.91 -80.84 -45.46
CA HIS A 219 -56.64 -81.41 -44.98
C HIS A 219 -56.69 -82.02 -43.57
N ALA A 220 -57.47 -81.45 -42.64
CA ALA A 220 -57.53 -81.92 -41.25
C ALA A 220 -58.15 -83.33 -41.11
N GLN A 221 -59.03 -83.70 -42.05
CA GLN A 221 -59.55 -85.07 -42.19
C GLN A 221 -58.47 -86.10 -42.57
N HIS A 222 -57.33 -85.63 -43.10
CA HIS A 222 -56.18 -86.46 -43.46
C HIS A 222 -55.17 -86.60 -42.30
N ALA A 223 -54.94 -85.55 -41.51
CA ALA A 223 -53.86 -85.47 -40.52
C ALA A 223 -54.11 -86.28 -39.23
N LYS A 224 -55.37 -86.39 -38.77
CA LYS A 224 -55.74 -87.12 -37.53
C LYS A 224 -55.38 -88.61 -37.50
N LYS A 225 -54.84 -89.15 -38.59
CA LYS A 225 -54.46 -90.56 -38.76
C LYS A 225 -53.00 -90.88 -38.33
N LEU A 226 -52.22 -89.89 -37.87
CA LEU A 226 -50.78 -90.08 -37.54
C LEU A 226 -50.40 -89.88 -36.06
N GLU A 227 -51.07 -88.99 -35.32
CA GLU A 227 -50.45 -88.32 -34.15
C GLU A 227 -50.49 -89.13 -32.82
N GLU A 228 -51.24 -90.22 -32.75
CA GLU A 228 -51.39 -91.05 -31.53
C GLU A 228 -50.11 -91.84 -31.15
N SER A 229 -49.03 -91.67 -31.90
CA SER A 229 -47.83 -92.51 -31.92
C SER A 229 -46.68 -92.09 -30.99
N PHE A 230 -46.52 -90.81 -30.65
CA PHE A 230 -45.24 -90.28 -30.10
C PHE A 230 -45.17 -90.01 -28.58
N LYS A 231 -46.26 -90.15 -27.82
CA LYS A 231 -46.41 -89.47 -26.52
C LYS A 231 -45.72 -90.07 -25.28
N GLN A 232 -44.88 -91.10 -25.41
CA GLN A 232 -44.50 -91.97 -24.26
C GLN A 232 -43.10 -91.78 -23.65
N GLU A 233 -42.17 -91.02 -24.24
CA GLU A 233 -40.73 -91.15 -23.90
C GLU A 233 -40.15 -90.13 -22.88
N ALA A 234 -40.79 -88.99 -22.64
CA ALA A 234 -40.06 -87.76 -22.25
C ALA A 234 -39.74 -87.52 -20.75
N LEU A 235 -40.13 -88.39 -19.82
CA LEU A 235 -40.44 -87.97 -18.42
C LEU A 235 -39.36 -88.25 -17.34
N GLN A 236 -38.12 -88.63 -17.69
CA GLN A 236 -37.24 -89.38 -16.76
C GLN A 236 -35.93 -88.71 -16.27
N LYS A 237 -35.81 -87.38 -16.31
CA LYS A 237 -34.69 -86.61 -15.69
C LYS A 237 -35.22 -85.29 -15.12
N ASP A 238 -35.60 -85.14 -13.85
CA ASP A 238 -34.94 -85.57 -12.60
C ASP A 238 -33.53 -84.92 -12.46
N ARG A 239 -33.35 -83.77 -11.77
CA ARG A 239 -33.63 -83.37 -10.35
C ARG A 239 -32.47 -83.58 -9.36
N GLN A 240 -31.25 -83.85 -9.81
CA GLN A 240 -30.10 -83.95 -8.90
C GLN A 240 -29.04 -82.88 -9.17
N HIS A 241 -29.09 -81.79 -8.39
CA HIS A 241 -28.09 -81.46 -7.33
C HIS A 241 -28.10 -79.96 -6.97
N THR A 242 -28.50 -79.63 -5.73
CA THR A 242 -28.30 -78.31 -5.12
C THR A 242 -27.98 -78.46 -3.62
N ALA A 243 -26.70 -78.45 -3.29
CA ALA A 243 -26.13 -78.35 -1.94
C ALA A 243 -24.67 -77.90 -2.11
N ALA A 244 -24.35 -76.62 -2.31
CA ALA A 244 -24.69 -75.43 -1.50
C ALA A 244 -24.01 -75.46 -0.13
N VAL A 245 -22.77 -74.97 -0.10
CA VAL A 245 -21.96 -74.73 1.10
C VAL A 245 -22.55 -73.56 1.89
N GLN A 246 -22.95 -73.79 3.14
CA GLN A 246 -23.18 -72.76 4.16
C GLN A 246 -22.83 -73.29 5.55
N GLU A 247 -21.70 -72.83 6.10
CA GLU A 247 -21.45 -72.65 7.55
C GLU A 247 -20.13 -71.85 7.65
N LEU A 248 -20.15 -70.55 7.37
CA LEU A 248 -20.48 -69.43 8.28
C LEU A 248 -19.39 -69.10 9.31
N GLU A 249 -18.95 -67.85 9.22
CA GLU A 249 -18.13 -67.15 10.20
C GLU A 249 -18.92 -66.91 11.50
N LYS A 250 -18.28 -67.13 12.66
CA LYS A 250 -18.39 -66.35 13.92
C LYS A 250 -17.56 -67.05 15.01
N GLN A 251 -16.99 -66.38 16.01
CA GLN A 251 -17.42 -65.12 16.62
C GLN A 251 -16.21 -64.35 17.22
N LEU A 252 -16.28 -63.01 17.22
CA LEU A 252 -15.41 -62.13 18.01
C LEU A 252 -16.01 -61.92 19.42
N SER A 253 -15.17 -61.63 20.43
CA SER A 253 -15.50 -60.60 21.46
C SER A 253 -14.35 -60.29 22.44
N ASP A 254 -13.77 -59.09 22.26
CA ASP A 254 -13.70 -57.98 23.25
C ASP A 254 -12.77 -57.89 24.49
N GLN A 255 -12.02 -56.77 24.47
CA GLN A 255 -11.70 -55.76 25.51
C GLN A 255 -10.89 -56.07 26.80
N ARG A 256 -9.66 -55.51 26.84
CA ARG A 256 -9.28 -54.27 27.61
C ARG A 256 -9.90 -54.08 29.02
N SER A 257 -9.18 -53.73 30.11
CA SER A 257 -8.07 -52.74 30.23
C SER A 257 -7.60 -52.49 31.69
N ARG A 258 -6.45 -51.80 31.85
CA ARG A 258 -5.99 -50.97 33.01
C ARG A 258 -5.72 -51.69 34.37
N GLY A 259 -4.86 -51.18 35.27
CA GLY A 259 -3.79 -50.18 35.11
C GLY A 259 -3.55 -49.22 36.29
N GLY A 260 -2.39 -49.31 36.96
CA GLY A 260 -1.70 -48.20 37.65
C GLY A 260 -1.87 -48.06 39.19
N GLN A 261 -0.79 -47.65 39.87
CA GLN A 261 -0.77 -47.06 41.24
C GLN A 261 0.57 -46.31 41.50
N LEU A 262 0.64 -45.45 42.53
CA LEU A 262 1.75 -44.48 42.76
C LEU A 262 2.20 -44.35 44.24
N GLN A 263 3.23 -43.52 44.47
CA GLN A 263 4.20 -43.53 45.58
C GLN A 263 3.82 -42.93 46.96
N SER A 264 4.51 -43.42 48.01
CA SER A 264 5.01 -42.67 49.23
C SER A 264 3.98 -42.27 50.33
N ARG A 265 4.34 -42.15 51.63
CA ARG A 265 5.42 -41.35 52.28
C ARG A 265 5.93 -41.87 53.66
N LEU A 266 6.92 -41.15 54.22
CA LEU A 266 7.54 -41.22 55.57
C LEU A 266 6.52 -40.97 56.74
N ALA A 267 6.82 -41.08 58.07
CA ALA A 267 8.06 -40.77 58.81
C ALA A 267 8.11 -41.22 60.32
N ALA A 268 9.29 -41.00 60.95
CA ALA A 268 9.56 -40.60 62.36
C ALA A 268 9.83 -41.63 63.50
N ALA A 269 10.59 -41.15 64.51
CA ALA A 269 10.69 -41.54 65.94
C ALA A 269 11.55 -42.75 66.43
N GLU A 270 12.86 -42.52 66.55
CA GLU A 270 13.72 -42.68 67.76
C GLU A 270 13.51 -43.77 68.88
N LYS A 271 14.53 -44.68 68.99
CA LYS A 271 15.56 -44.74 70.08
C LYS A 271 15.22 -45.21 71.53
N GLU A 272 15.90 -46.27 72.04
CA GLU A 272 16.87 -46.26 73.19
C GLU A 272 17.24 -47.65 73.81
N LEU A 273 18.51 -47.82 74.26
CA LEU A 273 18.98 -48.27 75.61
C LEU A 273 20.53 -48.21 75.70
N GLY A 274 21.18 -48.16 76.90
CA GLY A 274 22.67 -48.03 76.99
C GLY A 274 23.33 -48.11 78.39
N VAL A 275 23.64 -46.94 79.01
CA VAL A 275 23.85 -46.73 80.48
C VAL A 275 25.22 -47.12 81.17
N VAL A 276 26.05 -46.09 81.47
CA VAL A 276 26.57 -45.67 82.83
C VAL A 276 27.95 -46.07 83.47
N LYS A 277 28.75 -45.02 83.81
CA LYS A 277 29.69 -44.77 84.99
C LYS A 277 30.98 -45.64 85.14
N SER A 278 32.02 -45.26 85.93
CA SER A 278 32.04 -44.40 87.16
C SER A 278 33.33 -43.60 87.51
N GLU A 279 33.18 -42.76 88.55
CA GLU A 279 34.12 -42.47 89.67
C GLU A 279 35.05 -41.24 89.76
N SER A 280 35.00 -40.61 90.95
CA SER A 280 35.87 -39.56 91.50
C SER A 280 35.57 -39.38 93.00
N GLN A 281 36.54 -39.58 93.92
CA GLN A 281 36.56 -39.13 95.34
C GLN A 281 37.73 -39.74 96.17
N LYS A 282 38.52 -38.92 96.92
CA LYS A 282 39.14 -39.16 98.29
C LYS A 282 40.36 -38.25 98.64
N LEU A 283 40.40 -37.62 99.84
CA LEU A 283 41.53 -36.81 100.45
C LEU A 283 41.21 -36.27 101.91
N LYS A 284 42.13 -36.19 102.95
CA LYS A 284 42.14 -35.31 104.23
C LYS A 284 43.11 -35.59 105.51
N GLU A 285 43.51 -34.55 106.36
CA GLU A 285 44.10 -34.30 107.82
C GLU A 285 45.62 -34.61 108.35
N ASP A 286 46.40 -34.26 109.50
CA ASP A 286 46.46 -33.57 110.92
C ASP A 286 47.93 -33.22 111.62
N LEU A 287 48.20 -32.60 112.88
CA LEU A 287 49.56 -32.12 113.54
C LEU A 287 49.76 -31.63 115.12
N LEU A 288 50.97 -31.61 115.88
CA LEU A 288 51.27 -31.01 117.33
C LEU A 288 52.75 -31.00 118.11
N GLN A 289 53.16 -30.12 119.17
CA GLN A 289 54.12 -30.25 120.46
C GLN A 289 55.31 -29.23 121.06
N ALA A 290 55.75 -29.29 122.41
CA ALA A 290 57.08 -29.03 123.26
C ALA A 290 57.67 -27.68 124.05
N ARG A 291 58.71 -27.67 125.04
CA ARG A 291 59.81 -26.61 125.56
C ARG A 291 60.31 -26.38 127.16
N GLN A 292 61.52 -25.79 127.62
CA GLN A 292 62.06 -25.46 129.10
C GLN A 292 63.43 -24.55 129.46
N GLN A 293 63.96 -24.26 130.77
CA GLN A 293 64.99 -23.17 131.34
C GLN A 293 65.96 -23.32 132.71
N VAL A 294 67.02 -22.45 133.14
CA VAL A 294 67.93 -22.36 134.49
C VAL A 294 69.03 -21.16 134.86
N LYS A 295 69.69 -20.89 136.11
CA LYS A 295 70.85 -19.84 136.53
C LYS A 295 71.68 -19.79 137.99
N SER A 296 72.75 -18.90 138.35
CA SER A 296 73.69 -18.75 139.65
C SER A 296 74.55 -17.39 140.17
N ALA A 297 75.49 -17.28 141.25
CA ALA A 297 76.29 -16.06 141.92
C ALA A 297 77.59 -16.19 142.99
N GLU A 298 78.37 -15.13 143.59
CA GLU A 298 79.67 -15.12 144.55
C GLU A 298 80.28 -13.82 145.47
N GLN A 299 81.48 -13.73 146.28
CA GLN A 299 82.03 -12.62 147.32
C GLN A 299 83.52 -12.59 148.16
N GLU A 300 84.24 -11.46 148.71
CA GLU A 300 85.35 -11.36 149.88
C GLU A 300 86.66 -10.31 150.15
N LEU A 301 87.15 -9.89 151.44
CA LEU A 301 88.54 -9.50 152.19
C LEU A 301 89.35 -8.08 152.60
N GLN A 302 90.43 -7.95 153.54
CA GLN A 302 91.13 -6.67 154.22
C GLN A 302 92.52 -6.60 155.20
N LYS A 303 93.34 -5.45 155.47
CA LYS A 303 94.05 -4.79 156.80
C LYS A 303 95.66 -4.45 157.25
N LEU A 304 96.07 -3.24 157.89
CA LEU A 304 97.10 -2.72 159.04
C LEU A 304 98.72 -2.25 159.10
N ARG A 305 99.29 -1.32 160.04
CA ARG A 305 100.72 -1.08 160.75
C ARG A 305 101.53 0.35 160.98
N SER A 306 101.13 1.36 161.81
CA SER A 306 101.36 2.87 161.65
C SER A 306 102.70 3.72 161.57
N GLN A 307 103.62 3.88 162.54
CA GLN A 307 104.43 5.15 162.60
C GLN A 307 105.70 5.24 161.71
N VAL A 308 106.42 4.12 161.50
CA VAL A 308 107.43 4.02 160.42
C VAL A 308 106.75 3.75 159.06
N GLN A 309 105.48 3.35 159.09
CA GLN A 309 104.57 3.55 157.95
C GLN A 309 104.56 5.06 157.64
N GLN A 310 104.04 5.96 158.48
CA GLN A 310 103.86 7.40 158.16
C GLN A 310 104.98 8.08 157.34
N LEU A 311 106.26 8.05 157.73
CA LEU A 311 107.33 8.68 156.92
C LEU A 311 107.77 7.87 155.68
N SER A 312 107.54 6.56 155.64
CA SER A 312 107.66 5.78 154.40
C SER A 312 106.42 5.92 153.52
N GLU A 313 105.25 6.14 154.10
CA GLU A 313 103.96 6.43 153.46
C GLU A 313 103.93 7.83 152.87
N GLU A 314 104.56 8.84 153.47
CA GLU A 314 104.74 10.16 152.84
C GLU A 314 105.70 10.09 151.65
N ARG A 315 106.79 9.33 151.77
CA ARG A 315 107.71 9.08 150.65
C ARG A 315 107.04 8.29 149.53
N ASP A 316 106.27 7.27 149.89
CA ASP A 316 105.65 6.35 148.94
C ASP A 316 104.27 6.82 148.46
N SER A 317 103.60 7.75 149.16
CA SER A 317 102.45 8.51 148.64
C SER A 317 102.91 9.48 147.57
N LEU A 318 103.97 10.27 147.81
CA LEU A 318 104.53 11.16 146.78
C LEU A 318 105.04 10.38 145.55
N LYS A 319 105.62 9.18 145.75
CA LYS A 319 105.94 8.28 144.62
C LYS A 319 104.69 7.68 143.96
N ALA A 320 103.66 7.32 144.73
CA ALA A 320 102.40 6.81 144.18
C ALA A 320 101.59 7.89 143.45
N GLU A 321 101.66 9.16 143.86
CA GLU A 321 101.06 10.31 143.19
C GLU A 321 101.81 10.63 141.90
N SER A 322 103.15 10.61 141.93
CA SER A 322 103.98 10.65 140.71
C SER A 322 103.59 9.53 139.74
N ALA A 323 103.50 8.28 140.21
CA ALA A 323 103.13 7.12 139.39
C ALA A 323 101.68 7.20 138.85
N LYS A 324 100.71 7.65 139.66
CA LYS A 324 99.34 7.92 139.22
C LYS A 324 99.32 8.98 138.13
N SER A 325 100.09 10.06 138.26
CA SER A 325 100.17 11.11 137.23
C SER A 325 100.79 10.62 135.92
N GLU A 326 101.75 9.68 135.97
CA GLU A 326 102.26 9.00 134.78
C GLU A 326 101.23 8.05 134.17
N GLU A 327 100.49 7.28 134.97
CA GLU A 327 99.39 6.45 134.48
C GLU A 327 98.29 7.29 133.83
N GLU A 328 97.89 8.41 134.43
CA GLU A 328 96.89 9.32 133.88
C GLU A 328 97.37 9.93 132.55
N ARG A 329 98.64 10.36 132.47
CA ARG A 329 99.24 10.79 131.18
C ARG A 329 99.22 9.67 130.14
N ARG A 330 99.55 8.42 130.51
CA ARG A 330 99.49 7.26 129.59
C ARG A 330 98.05 6.91 129.17
N ARG A 331 97.06 7.07 130.06
CA ARG A 331 95.62 6.89 129.75
C ARG A 331 95.13 7.97 128.79
N LEU A 332 95.45 9.25 129.06
CA LEU A 332 95.11 10.37 128.17
C LEU A 332 95.81 10.24 126.80
N GLN A 333 97.07 9.82 126.76
CA GLN A 333 97.79 9.60 125.50
C GLN A 333 97.18 8.45 124.69
N LYS A 334 96.71 7.36 125.33
CA LYS A 334 95.93 6.32 124.65
C LYS A 334 94.63 6.87 124.10
N LEU A 335 93.81 7.56 124.91
CA LEU A 335 92.55 8.16 124.47
C LEU A 335 92.74 9.12 123.28
N VAL A 336 93.82 9.89 123.23
CA VAL A 336 94.17 10.75 122.08
C VAL A 336 94.58 9.92 120.86
N VAL A 337 95.33 8.83 121.01
CA VAL A 337 95.65 7.92 119.89
C VAL A 337 94.40 7.22 119.36
N ASP A 338 93.54 6.73 120.25
CA ASP A 338 92.30 6.02 119.91
C ASP A 338 91.31 6.98 119.21
N ALA A 339 91.17 8.22 119.70
CA ALA A 339 90.36 9.26 119.05
C ALA A 339 90.90 9.67 117.67
N ASN A 340 92.23 9.73 117.49
CA ASN A 340 92.83 9.94 116.17
C ASN A 340 92.60 8.75 115.23
N GLN A 341 92.57 7.51 115.73
CA GLN A 341 92.22 6.33 114.93
C GLN A 341 90.74 6.31 114.54
N THR A 342 89.82 6.67 115.43
CA THR A 342 88.38 6.76 115.08
C THR A 342 88.11 7.89 114.09
N SER A 343 88.76 9.05 114.26
CA SER A 343 88.67 10.17 113.32
C SER A 343 89.15 9.79 111.91
N ARG A 344 90.28 9.05 111.80
CA ARG A 344 90.74 8.52 110.50
C ARG A 344 89.75 7.55 109.87
N LYS A 345 89.22 6.59 110.63
CA LYS A 345 88.20 5.65 110.14
C LYS A 345 86.94 6.38 109.65
N GLN A 346 86.46 7.38 110.39
CA GLN A 346 85.35 8.23 109.96
C GLN A 346 85.69 9.02 108.69
N GLN A 347 86.93 9.48 108.53
CA GLN A 347 87.37 10.17 107.31
C GLN A 347 87.47 9.21 106.11
N GLU A 348 87.92 7.97 106.32
CA GLU A 348 87.94 6.90 105.31
C GLU A 348 86.50 6.47 104.92
N GLU A 349 85.59 6.33 105.89
CA GLU A 349 84.17 6.05 105.67
C GLU A 349 83.47 7.19 104.92
N LEU A 350 83.73 8.45 105.29
CA LEU A 350 83.22 9.63 104.56
C LEU A 350 83.77 9.72 103.14
N GLN A 351 85.06 9.41 102.92
CA GLN A 351 85.63 9.34 101.57
C GLN A 351 84.96 8.23 100.76
N ARG A 352 84.80 7.04 101.32
CA ARG A 352 84.10 5.92 100.67
C ARG A 352 82.66 6.28 100.31
N LEU A 353 81.89 6.82 101.26
CA LEU A 353 80.51 7.26 101.02
C LEU A 353 80.43 8.38 99.99
N SER A 354 81.44 9.27 99.92
CA SER A 354 81.50 10.31 98.87
C SER A 354 81.78 9.71 97.47
N GLN A 355 82.58 8.65 97.37
CA GLN A 355 82.82 7.91 96.12
C GLN A 355 81.59 7.09 95.70
N GLU A 356 80.91 6.44 96.65
CA GLU A 356 79.63 5.76 96.39
C GLU A 356 78.55 6.76 95.95
N LEU A 357 78.43 7.92 96.59
CA LEU A 357 77.52 9.00 96.14
C LEU A 357 77.88 9.54 94.75
N GLN A 358 79.17 9.65 94.41
CA GLN A 358 79.61 10.03 93.06
C GLN A 358 79.23 8.97 92.03
N SER A 359 79.42 7.67 92.32
CA SER A 359 79.06 6.60 91.40
C SER A 359 77.55 6.50 91.18
N TRP A 360 76.74 6.64 92.25
CA TRP A 360 75.28 6.74 92.15
C TRP A 360 74.83 7.97 91.34
N ARG A 361 75.52 9.11 91.48
CA ARG A 361 75.23 10.30 90.66
C ARG A 361 75.56 10.07 89.20
N THR A 362 76.73 9.53 88.86
CA THR A 362 77.08 9.23 87.47
C THR A 362 76.13 8.21 86.86
N LEU A 363 75.69 7.20 87.62
CA LEU A 363 74.69 6.22 87.17
C LEU A 363 73.32 6.86 86.96
N ALA A 364 72.88 7.76 87.85
CA ALA A 364 71.62 8.48 87.70
C ALA A 364 71.65 9.44 86.50
N ASP A 365 72.78 10.10 86.24
CA ASP A 365 72.96 10.97 85.08
C ASP A 365 73.08 10.16 83.77
N GLN A 366 73.67 8.96 83.79
CA GLN A 366 73.60 8.00 82.68
C GLN A 366 72.17 7.54 82.39
N ARG A 367 71.41 7.10 83.41
CA ARG A 367 70.02 6.67 83.23
C ARG A 367 69.12 7.76 82.68
N LYS A 368 69.37 9.05 82.97
CA LYS A 368 68.65 10.18 82.34
C LYS A 368 68.92 10.30 80.84
N VAL A 369 70.16 10.06 80.41
CA VAL A 369 70.50 10.05 78.98
C VAL A 369 69.83 8.87 78.30
N GLU A 370 69.91 7.66 78.88
CA GLU A 370 69.21 6.48 78.36
C GLU A 370 67.69 6.69 78.28
N THR A 371 67.04 7.32 79.28
CA THR A 371 65.61 7.64 79.19
C THR A 371 65.31 8.68 78.12
N GLY A 372 66.16 9.71 77.95
CA GLY A 372 65.99 10.70 76.89
C GLY A 372 66.18 10.11 75.48
N GLU A 373 67.12 9.18 75.31
CA GLU A 373 67.32 8.42 74.06
C GLU A 373 66.11 7.51 73.77
N LEU A 374 65.55 6.85 74.80
CA LEU A 374 64.34 6.04 74.66
C LEU A 374 63.08 6.88 74.39
N GLU A 375 62.94 8.04 75.04
CA GLU A 375 61.85 9.01 74.79
C GLU A 375 61.91 9.55 73.36
N MET A 376 63.10 9.98 72.91
CA MET A 376 63.32 10.39 71.52
C MET A 376 63.00 9.25 70.54
N ARG A 377 63.44 8.02 70.84
CA ARG A 377 63.15 6.85 70.00
C ARG A 377 61.67 6.47 69.98
N ILE A 378 60.93 6.73 71.05
CA ILE A 378 59.47 6.59 71.07
C ILE A 378 58.82 7.63 70.14
N VAL A 379 59.26 8.89 70.16
CA VAL A 379 58.76 9.94 69.26
C VAL A 379 59.04 9.58 67.79
N GLU A 380 60.28 9.18 67.44
CA GLU A 380 60.62 8.70 66.09
C GLU A 380 59.73 7.55 65.61
N LEU A 381 59.35 6.64 66.51
CA LEU A 381 58.47 5.51 66.20
C LEU A 381 57.00 5.93 66.12
N MET A 382 56.57 6.95 66.86
CA MET A 382 55.23 7.54 66.76
C MET A 382 55.06 8.30 65.43
N GLU A 383 55.99 9.20 65.09
CA GLU A 383 56.00 9.90 63.78
C GLU A 383 56.03 8.90 62.62
N GLY A 384 56.86 7.85 62.74
CA GLY A 384 56.90 6.74 61.78
C GLY A 384 55.55 6.02 61.67
N ASN A 385 54.88 5.71 62.78
CA ASN A 385 53.58 5.05 62.77
C ASN A 385 52.46 5.96 62.23
N GLU A 386 52.45 7.25 62.56
CA GLU A 386 51.51 8.23 61.99
C GLU A 386 51.66 8.30 60.46
N SER A 387 52.90 8.38 59.95
CA SER A 387 53.15 8.35 58.50
C SER A 387 52.71 7.05 57.82
N LEU A 388 52.76 5.91 58.53
CA LEU A 388 52.24 4.63 58.04
C LEU A 388 50.72 4.56 58.10
N GLU A 389 50.07 5.16 59.09
CA GLU A 389 48.60 5.26 59.17
C GLU A 389 48.03 6.21 58.10
N GLU A 390 48.72 7.32 57.80
CA GLU A 390 48.39 8.19 56.67
C GLU A 390 48.58 7.47 55.33
N GLY A 391 49.70 6.77 55.13
CA GLY A 391 49.95 5.96 53.93
C GLY A 391 48.92 4.83 53.76
N MET A 392 48.55 4.15 54.85
CA MET A 392 47.50 3.13 54.85
C MET A 392 46.11 3.71 54.57
N ARG A 393 45.82 4.94 54.99
CA ARG A 393 44.57 5.65 54.63
C ARG A 393 44.57 6.02 53.15
N GLY A 394 45.66 6.60 52.63
CA GLY A 394 45.82 6.90 51.21
C GLY A 394 45.60 5.67 50.32
N LEU A 395 46.20 4.53 50.69
CA LEU A 395 45.98 3.25 49.99
C LEU A 395 44.52 2.74 50.11
N GLN A 396 43.84 2.97 51.23
CA GLN A 396 42.41 2.64 51.36
C GLN A 396 41.52 3.53 50.49
N ASP A 397 41.83 4.83 50.40
CA ASP A 397 41.12 5.77 49.55
C ASP A 397 41.36 5.47 48.05
N GLU A 398 42.60 5.14 47.66
CA GLU A 398 42.94 4.67 46.30
C GLU A 398 42.21 3.37 45.94
N ILE A 399 42.19 2.38 46.85
CA ILE A 399 41.41 1.13 46.66
C ILE A 399 39.90 1.44 46.57
N GLY A 400 39.41 2.44 47.31
CA GLY A 400 38.04 2.95 47.19
C GLY A 400 37.73 3.49 45.80
N VAL A 401 38.57 4.39 45.28
CA VAL A 401 38.43 4.96 43.94
C VAL A 401 38.48 3.87 42.85
N LEU A 402 39.46 2.97 42.92
CA LEU A 402 39.60 1.87 41.95
C LEU A 402 38.41 0.89 41.99
N LYS A 403 37.81 0.67 43.18
CA LYS A 403 36.58 -0.11 43.34
C LYS A 403 35.37 0.59 42.72
N ASP A 404 35.23 1.90 42.95
CA ASP A 404 34.18 2.73 42.35
C ASP A 404 34.28 2.75 40.82
N GLU A 405 35.49 2.89 40.26
CA GLU A 405 35.75 2.81 38.82
C GLU A 405 35.42 1.41 38.26
N ALA A 406 35.79 0.34 38.97
CA ALA A 406 35.44 -1.03 38.59
C ALA A 406 33.93 -1.30 38.67
N GLU A 407 33.20 -0.70 39.60
CA GLU A 407 31.74 -0.81 39.68
C GLU A 407 31.04 -0.02 38.56
N ARG A 408 31.51 1.19 38.23
CA ARG A 408 31.04 1.97 37.07
C ARG A 408 31.27 1.21 35.76
N ALA A 409 32.49 0.74 35.50
CA ALA A 409 32.80 -0.04 34.30
C ALA A 409 31.99 -1.35 34.20
N ASN A 410 31.60 -1.95 35.33
CA ASN A 410 30.68 -3.10 35.36
C ASN A 410 29.20 -2.72 35.15
N ALA A 411 28.79 -1.49 35.47
CA ALA A 411 27.47 -0.95 35.13
C ALA A 411 27.39 -0.64 33.63
N ASP A 412 28.38 0.06 33.07
CA ASP A 412 28.48 0.38 31.64
C ASP A 412 28.49 -0.90 30.80
N ARG A 413 29.26 -1.91 31.22
CA ARG A 413 29.28 -3.24 30.57
C ARG A 413 27.96 -4.01 30.69
N LYS A 414 27.10 -3.71 31.67
CA LYS A 414 25.73 -4.28 31.74
C LYS A 414 24.79 -3.53 30.80
N ALA A 415 24.85 -2.19 30.76
CA ALA A 415 24.07 -1.37 29.84
C ALA A 415 24.35 -1.75 28.38
N ALA A 416 25.63 -1.77 27.96
CA ALA A 416 26.02 -2.16 26.61
C ALA A 416 25.65 -3.62 26.24
N ARG A 417 25.49 -4.51 27.23
CA ARG A 417 24.96 -5.86 27.02
C ARG A 417 23.44 -5.88 26.83
N GLN A 418 22.71 -5.01 27.52
CA GLN A 418 21.26 -4.86 27.34
C GLN A 418 20.95 -4.20 25.99
N GLU A 419 21.69 -3.15 25.62
CA GLU A 419 21.63 -2.52 24.30
C GLU A 419 21.91 -3.54 23.18
N LEU A 420 22.94 -4.39 23.32
CA LEU A 420 23.24 -5.44 22.35
C LEU A 420 22.10 -6.46 22.21
N LEU A 421 21.47 -6.88 23.32
CA LEU A 421 20.33 -7.79 23.31
C LEU A 421 19.09 -7.15 22.67
N GLU A 422 18.83 -5.86 22.91
CA GLU A 422 17.77 -5.12 22.21
C GLU A 422 18.06 -5.00 20.71
N LEU A 423 19.32 -4.74 20.34
CA LEU A 423 19.71 -4.63 18.93
C LEU A 423 19.59 -5.99 18.21
N GLN A 424 19.91 -7.09 18.89
CA GLN A 424 19.67 -8.45 18.41
C GLN A 424 18.17 -8.74 18.24
N HIS A 425 17.32 -8.39 19.22
CA HIS A 425 15.87 -8.57 19.07
C HIS A 425 15.32 -7.79 17.87
N ARG A 426 15.72 -6.53 17.70
CA ARG A 426 15.33 -5.69 16.55
C ARG A 426 15.86 -6.24 15.22
N TYR A 427 17.06 -6.84 15.21
CA TYR A 427 17.59 -7.54 14.04
C TYR A 427 16.75 -8.78 13.69
N ASP A 428 16.44 -9.62 14.68
CA ASP A 428 15.58 -10.81 14.51
C ASP A 428 14.15 -10.43 14.10
N GLU A 429 13.65 -9.25 14.47
CA GLU A 429 12.36 -8.71 13.99
C GLU A 429 12.45 -8.24 12.54
N LEU A 430 13.51 -7.52 12.17
CA LEU A 430 13.76 -7.09 10.79
C LEU A 430 14.00 -8.27 9.85
N GLU A 431 14.67 -9.35 10.28
CA GLU A 431 14.87 -10.56 9.48
C GLU A 431 13.54 -11.30 9.22
N LYS A 432 12.61 -11.30 10.20
CA LYS A 432 11.26 -11.84 10.00
C LYS A 432 10.46 -10.99 9.02
N LEU A 433 10.47 -9.67 9.18
CA LEU A 433 9.80 -8.73 8.28
C LEU A 433 10.37 -8.78 6.85
N GLY A 434 11.68 -9.02 6.72
CA GLY A 434 12.33 -9.28 5.44
C GLY A 434 11.77 -10.53 4.75
N LYS A 435 11.72 -11.66 5.46
CA LYS A 435 11.14 -12.92 4.93
C LYS A 435 9.65 -12.81 4.62
N GLU A 436 8.89 -12.05 5.40
CA GLU A 436 7.51 -11.70 5.06
C GLU A 436 7.42 -10.87 3.77
N ALA A 437 8.31 -9.90 3.57
CA ALA A 437 8.37 -9.12 2.33
C ALA A 437 8.75 -9.99 1.12
N GLU A 438 9.81 -10.81 1.23
CA GLU A 438 10.22 -11.80 0.22
C GLU A 438 9.04 -12.71 -0.18
N SER A 439 8.27 -13.22 0.79
CA SER A 439 7.10 -14.06 0.51
C SER A 439 5.99 -13.33 -0.24
N ARG A 440 5.77 -12.03 0.03
CA ARG A 440 4.80 -11.19 -0.68
C ARG A 440 5.30 -10.80 -2.07
N GLU A 441 6.61 -10.63 -2.24
CA GLU A 441 7.23 -10.44 -3.55
C GLU A 441 7.11 -11.70 -4.41
N GLU A 442 7.31 -12.90 -3.85
CA GLU A 442 7.00 -14.15 -4.56
C GLU A 442 5.50 -14.28 -4.92
N GLU A 443 4.59 -13.96 -3.99
CA GLU A 443 3.13 -14.02 -4.25
C GLU A 443 2.71 -13.04 -5.34
N THR A 444 3.24 -11.81 -5.33
CA THR A 444 2.96 -10.83 -6.39
C THR A 444 3.58 -11.22 -7.72
N HIS A 445 4.79 -11.79 -7.77
CA HIS A 445 5.35 -12.35 -9.01
C HIS A 445 4.49 -13.50 -9.57
N LYS A 446 3.96 -14.38 -8.71
CA LYS A 446 3.04 -15.46 -9.13
C LYS A 446 1.74 -14.88 -9.72
N LEU A 447 1.18 -13.83 -9.09
CA LEU A 447 0.01 -13.12 -9.61
C LEU A 447 0.28 -12.38 -10.92
N TYR A 448 1.45 -11.76 -11.09
CA TYR A 448 1.84 -11.12 -12.35
C TYR A 448 2.00 -12.15 -13.48
N ALA A 449 2.65 -13.29 -13.23
CA ALA A 449 2.77 -14.36 -14.22
C ALA A 449 1.39 -14.93 -14.64
N MET A 450 0.45 -15.10 -13.69
CA MET A 450 -0.93 -15.48 -14.01
C MET A 450 -1.65 -14.42 -14.85
N LEU A 451 -1.45 -13.13 -14.57
CA LEU A 451 -2.01 -12.03 -15.35
C LEU A 451 -1.40 -11.93 -16.76
N GLU A 452 -0.14 -12.33 -16.95
CA GLU A 452 0.50 -12.44 -18.27
C GLU A 452 -0.08 -13.63 -19.06
N GLU A 453 -0.30 -14.79 -18.43
CA GLU A 453 -0.99 -15.93 -19.06
C GLU A 453 -2.46 -15.60 -19.41
N GLU A 454 -3.18 -14.88 -18.54
CA GLU A 454 -4.53 -14.36 -18.83
C GLU A 454 -4.51 -13.32 -19.98
N TYR A 455 -3.49 -12.46 -20.04
CA TYR A 455 -3.34 -11.50 -21.13
C TYR A 455 -3.06 -12.19 -22.48
N ASP A 456 -2.14 -13.16 -22.53
CA ASP A 456 -1.81 -13.89 -23.76
C ASP A 456 -2.97 -14.77 -24.25
N THR A 457 -3.72 -15.38 -23.33
CA THR A 457 -4.94 -16.13 -23.70
C THR A 457 -6.06 -15.21 -24.19
N LEU A 458 -6.25 -14.02 -23.60
CA LEU A 458 -7.18 -13.01 -24.13
C LEU A 458 -6.73 -12.42 -25.48
N SER A 459 -5.42 -12.18 -25.64
CA SER A 459 -4.81 -11.67 -26.87
C SER A 459 -4.99 -12.65 -28.04
N SER A 460 -4.69 -13.94 -27.82
CA SER A 460 -4.92 -14.99 -28.81
C SER A 460 -6.41 -15.18 -29.16
N GLN A 461 -7.32 -15.06 -28.19
CA GLN A 461 -8.77 -15.05 -28.45
C GLN A 461 -9.21 -13.84 -29.29
N LEU A 462 -8.67 -12.65 -29.02
CA LEU A 462 -8.95 -11.45 -29.81
C LEU A 462 -8.43 -11.58 -31.25
N ASP A 463 -7.24 -12.16 -31.46
CA ASP A 463 -6.70 -12.42 -32.79
C ASP A 463 -7.43 -13.55 -33.53
N GLU A 464 -7.94 -14.57 -32.84
CA GLU A 464 -8.89 -15.52 -33.42
C GLU A 464 -10.20 -14.85 -33.86
N LEU A 465 -10.76 -13.97 -33.03
CA LEU A 465 -11.98 -13.22 -33.36
C LEU A 465 -11.75 -12.26 -34.55
N ARG A 466 -10.60 -11.59 -34.61
CA ARG A 466 -10.18 -10.78 -35.77
C ARG A 466 -10.07 -11.63 -37.04
N ARG A 467 -9.41 -12.79 -36.99
CA ARG A 467 -9.33 -13.72 -38.14
C ARG A 467 -10.71 -14.18 -38.61
N LYS A 468 -11.61 -14.51 -37.69
CA LYS A 468 -13.01 -14.91 -38.00
C LYS A 468 -13.81 -13.75 -38.59
N ALA A 469 -13.62 -12.53 -38.09
CA ALA A 469 -14.25 -11.32 -38.65
C ALA A 469 -13.75 -11.03 -40.07
N ASN A 470 -12.43 -11.00 -40.30
CA ASN A 470 -11.84 -10.78 -41.62
C ASN A 470 -12.31 -11.82 -42.64
N ALA A 471 -12.30 -13.11 -42.28
CA ALA A 471 -12.78 -14.18 -43.16
C ALA A 471 -14.29 -14.06 -43.48
N SER A 472 -15.10 -13.56 -42.53
CA SER A 472 -16.51 -13.25 -42.77
C SER A 472 -16.69 -12.02 -43.66
N GLU A 473 -15.80 -11.04 -43.59
CA GLU A 473 -15.82 -9.86 -44.46
C GLU A 473 -15.38 -10.21 -45.88
N GLU A 474 -14.29 -10.97 -46.06
CA GLU A 474 -13.86 -11.52 -47.34
C GLU A 474 -14.98 -12.34 -48.00
N HIS A 475 -15.67 -13.19 -47.24
CA HIS A 475 -16.82 -13.95 -47.74
C HIS A 475 -18.00 -13.05 -48.14
N SER A 476 -18.28 -12.00 -47.36
CA SER A 476 -19.31 -11.00 -47.69
C SER A 476 -18.97 -10.23 -48.98
N GLN A 477 -17.71 -9.81 -49.15
CA GLN A 477 -17.23 -9.16 -50.37
C GLN A 477 -17.30 -10.09 -51.59
N GLU A 478 -17.00 -11.38 -51.44
CA GLU A 478 -17.13 -12.39 -52.49
C GLU A 478 -18.60 -12.65 -52.87
N LEU A 479 -19.51 -12.74 -51.90
CA LEU A 479 -20.96 -12.81 -52.15
C LEU A 479 -21.47 -11.55 -52.85
N ALA A 480 -20.99 -10.36 -52.47
CA ALA A 480 -21.37 -9.10 -53.11
C ALA A 480 -20.89 -9.00 -54.57
N LYS A 481 -19.72 -9.55 -54.92
CA LYS A 481 -19.28 -9.67 -56.33
C LYS A 481 -20.21 -10.58 -57.12
N ARG A 482 -20.49 -11.79 -56.61
CA ARG A 482 -21.37 -12.76 -57.27
C ARG A 482 -22.80 -12.24 -57.44
N LEU A 483 -23.27 -11.42 -56.51
CA LEU A 483 -24.55 -10.72 -56.61
C LEU A 483 -24.53 -9.69 -57.75
N ARG A 484 -23.51 -8.82 -57.83
CA ARG A 484 -23.35 -7.87 -58.97
C ARG A 484 -23.25 -8.59 -60.31
N GLU A 485 -22.44 -9.65 -60.40
CA GLU A 485 -22.34 -10.48 -61.61
C GLU A 485 -23.70 -11.09 -61.98
N ALA A 486 -24.57 -11.39 -61.02
CA ALA A 486 -25.92 -11.89 -61.27
C ALA A 486 -26.89 -10.76 -61.67
N GLU A 487 -26.77 -9.57 -61.07
CA GLU A 487 -27.53 -8.36 -61.44
C GLU A 487 -27.17 -7.89 -62.86
N GLU A 488 -25.89 -7.85 -63.22
CA GLU A 488 -25.40 -7.54 -64.58
C GLU A 488 -25.93 -8.53 -65.62
N ARG A 489 -25.93 -9.84 -65.31
CA ARG A 489 -26.54 -10.86 -66.16
C ARG A 489 -28.06 -10.71 -66.26
N ALA A 490 -28.74 -10.36 -65.16
CA ALA A 490 -30.18 -10.14 -65.17
C ALA A 490 -30.58 -8.91 -65.99
N ALA A 491 -29.84 -7.81 -65.86
CA ALA A 491 -30.00 -6.60 -66.67
C ALA A 491 -29.77 -6.89 -68.16
N HIS A 492 -28.71 -7.63 -68.51
CA HIS A 492 -28.49 -8.04 -69.90
C HIS A 492 -29.63 -8.89 -70.46
N TRP A 493 -30.18 -9.84 -69.69
CA TRP A 493 -31.36 -10.60 -70.11
C TRP A 493 -32.63 -9.73 -70.21
N GLN A 494 -32.77 -8.69 -69.39
CA GLN A 494 -33.87 -7.71 -69.51
C GLN A 494 -33.72 -6.90 -70.80
N GLU A 495 -32.53 -6.36 -71.10
CA GLU A 495 -32.24 -5.66 -72.36
C GLU A 495 -32.51 -6.55 -73.59
N GLN A 496 -32.13 -7.84 -73.56
CA GLN A 496 -32.46 -8.80 -74.62
C GLN A 496 -33.97 -9.04 -74.76
N CYS A 497 -34.71 -9.13 -73.65
CA CYS A 497 -36.17 -9.27 -73.69
C CYS A 497 -36.84 -8.00 -74.24
N GLU A 498 -36.37 -6.81 -73.86
CA GLU A 498 -36.87 -5.53 -74.40
C GLU A 498 -36.57 -5.38 -75.89
N GLN A 499 -35.38 -5.81 -76.35
CA GLN A 499 -35.03 -5.87 -77.77
C GLN A 499 -35.96 -6.80 -78.56
N TRP A 500 -36.16 -8.05 -78.12
CA TRP A 500 -37.08 -8.98 -78.79
C TRP A 500 -38.55 -8.53 -78.76
N MET A 501 -38.97 -7.82 -77.70
CA MET A 501 -40.30 -7.21 -77.64
C MET A 501 -40.43 -6.05 -78.63
N ALA A 502 -39.42 -5.20 -78.75
CA ALA A 502 -39.40 -4.12 -79.74
C ALA A 502 -39.35 -4.64 -81.19
N GLU A 503 -38.57 -5.69 -81.47
CA GLU A 503 -38.55 -6.39 -82.77
C GLU A 503 -39.93 -7.00 -83.10
N ARG A 504 -40.56 -7.67 -82.13
CA ARG A 504 -41.91 -8.21 -82.27
C ARG A 504 -42.94 -7.12 -82.59
N ASP A 505 -42.86 -5.99 -81.91
CA ASP A 505 -43.83 -4.90 -82.05
C ASP A 505 -43.62 -4.09 -83.35
N GLN A 506 -42.36 -3.96 -83.80
CA GLN A 506 -42.05 -3.47 -85.16
C GLN A 506 -42.61 -4.41 -86.24
N LEU A 507 -42.42 -5.72 -86.11
CA LEU A 507 -43.00 -6.70 -87.03
C LEU A 507 -44.53 -6.69 -86.99
N ALA A 508 -45.15 -6.42 -85.83
CA ALA A 508 -46.59 -6.21 -85.73
C ALA A 508 -47.04 -4.99 -86.55
N GLU A 509 -46.42 -3.82 -86.34
CA GLU A 509 -46.68 -2.62 -87.15
C GLU A 509 -46.50 -2.86 -88.65
N GLU A 510 -45.43 -3.55 -89.07
CA GLU A 510 -45.21 -3.90 -90.48
C GLU A 510 -46.32 -4.80 -91.02
N THR A 511 -46.76 -5.81 -90.26
CA THR A 511 -47.89 -6.66 -90.69
C THR A 511 -49.23 -5.92 -90.71
N GLU A 512 -49.46 -4.92 -89.85
CA GLU A 512 -50.66 -4.08 -89.89
C GLU A 512 -50.63 -3.14 -91.11
N ARG A 513 -49.50 -2.50 -91.40
CA ARG A 513 -49.33 -1.66 -92.61
C ARG A 513 -49.53 -2.48 -93.89
N LEU A 514 -48.92 -3.67 -93.98
CA LEU A 514 -49.10 -4.58 -95.12
C LEU A 514 -50.52 -5.16 -95.20
N GLN A 515 -51.30 -5.16 -94.11
CA GLN A 515 -52.73 -5.49 -94.14
C GLN A 515 -53.55 -4.30 -94.66
N ALA A 516 -53.29 -3.08 -94.18
CA ALA A 516 -53.95 -1.86 -94.66
C ALA A 516 -53.71 -1.64 -96.17
N GLU A 517 -52.46 -1.74 -96.65
CA GLU A 517 -52.15 -1.68 -98.09
C GLU A 517 -52.93 -2.75 -98.87
N ARG A 518 -53.03 -3.99 -98.36
CA ARG A 518 -53.81 -5.05 -98.99
C ARG A 518 -55.32 -4.78 -98.99
N GLU A 519 -55.84 -3.98 -98.07
CA GLU A 519 -57.24 -3.58 -98.05
C GLU A 519 -57.51 -2.39 -98.97
N GLU A 520 -56.59 -1.43 -99.07
CA GLU A 520 -56.62 -0.38 -100.11
C GLU A 520 -56.55 -0.97 -101.52
N TRP A 521 -55.67 -1.95 -101.75
CA TRP A 521 -55.58 -2.66 -103.04
C TRP A 521 -56.82 -3.51 -103.35
N LYS A 522 -57.48 -4.11 -102.35
CA LYS A 522 -58.79 -4.76 -102.54
C LYS A 522 -59.85 -3.73 -102.88
N ALA A 523 -60.04 -2.69 -102.08
CA ALA A 523 -61.05 -1.66 -102.32
C ALA A 523 -60.87 -0.98 -103.69
N SER A 524 -59.63 -0.73 -104.11
CA SER A 524 -59.31 -0.21 -105.45
C SER A 524 -59.67 -1.21 -106.56
N ARG A 525 -59.42 -2.50 -106.36
CA ARG A 525 -59.83 -3.56 -107.30
C ARG A 525 -61.36 -3.70 -107.36
N ASP A 526 -62.01 -3.74 -106.21
CA ASP A 526 -63.46 -3.94 -106.09
C ASP A 526 -64.21 -2.75 -106.74
N ALA A 527 -63.72 -1.52 -106.56
CA ALA A 527 -64.21 -0.34 -107.26
C ALA A 527 -64.01 -0.42 -108.79
N LEU A 528 -62.85 -0.91 -109.26
CA LEU A 528 -62.62 -1.16 -110.69
C LEU A 528 -63.50 -2.29 -111.25
N GLU A 529 -63.85 -3.28 -110.44
CA GLU A 529 -64.84 -4.31 -110.82
C GLU A 529 -66.27 -3.73 -110.84
N GLU A 530 -66.64 -2.85 -109.90
CA GLU A 530 -67.92 -2.12 -109.94
C GLU A 530 -68.02 -1.23 -111.19
N GLU A 531 -67.00 -0.42 -111.50
CA GLU A 531 -66.91 0.37 -112.75
C GLU A 531 -67.02 -0.54 -113.98
N LEU A 532 -66.30 -1.67 -114.01
CA LEU A 532 -66.41 -2.61 -115.12
C LEU A 532 -67.84 -3.14 -115.27
N THR A 533 -68.59 -3.36 -114.18
CA THR A 533 -70.01 -3.72 -114.27
C THR A 533 -70.92 -2.58 -114.71
N SER A 534 -70.64 -1.30 -114.40
CA SER A 534 -71.43 -0.18 -114.94
C SER A 534 -71.17 -0.03 -116.44
N TRP A 535 -69.92 -0.05 -116.89
CA TRP A 535 -69.57 -0.06 -118.32
C TRP A 535 -70.23 -1.24 -119.06
N GLN A 536 -70.25 -2.44 -118.47
CA GLN A 536 -70.95 -3.59 -119.08
C GLN A 536 -72.47 -3.39 -119.17
N ARG A 537 -73.12 -2.80 -118.15
CA ARG A 537 -74.56 -2.46 -118.18
C ARG A 537 -74.87 -1.39 -119.23
N GLU A 538 -74.03 -0.36 -119.36
CA GLU A 538 -74.16 0.68 -120.38
C GLU A 538 -74.00 0.11 -121.79
N ILE A 539 -72.99 -0.74 -122.02
CA ILE A 539 -72.80 -1.43 -123.29
C ILE A 539 -73.99 -2.35 -123.62
N ALA A 540 -74.59 -3.01 -122.62
CA ALA A 540 -75.78 -3.83 -122.82
C ALA A 540 -77.01 -2.98 -123.18
N SER A 541 -77.29 -1.90 -122.46
CA SER A 541 -78.42 -1.02 -122.75
C SER A 541 -78.28 -0.28 -124.09
N ALA A 542 -77.05 0.07 -124.48
CA ALA A 542 -76.75 0.62 -125.80
C ALA A 542 -77.00 -0.39 -126.93
N LYS A 543 -76.64 -1.67 -126.74
CA LYS A 543 -76.95 -2.75 -127.68
C LYS A 543 -78.45 -2.98 -127.82
N GLU A 544 -79.18 -3.07 -126.71
CA GLU A 544 -80.65 -3.17 -126.74
C GLU A 544 -81.29 -1.98 -127.45
N ALA A 545 -80.77 -0.77 -127.26
CA ALA A 545 -81.25 0.41 -127.98
C ALA A 545 -80.99 0.30 -129.50
N CYS A 546 -79.81 -0.15 -129.92
CA CYS A 546 -79.51 -0.40 -131.33
C CYS A 546 -80.42 -1.48 -131.94
N GLU A 547 -80.64 -2.59 -131.25
CA GLU A 547 -81.52 -3.68 -131.70
C GLU A 547 -82.97 -3.22 -131.86
N ARG A 548 -83.48 -2.38 -130.94
CA ARG A 548 -84.81 -1.76 -131.05
C ARG A 548 -84.89 -0.83 -132.27
N MET A 549 -83.95 0.09 -132.44
CA MET A 549 -83.89 0.98 -133.61
C MET A 549 -83.79 0.21 -134.93
N GLU A 550 -83.10 -0.95 -134.95
CA GLU A 550 -83.07 -1.84 -136.11
C GLU A 550 -84.41 -2.55 -136.37
N SER A 551 -85.19 -2.88 -135.34
CA SER A 551 -86.53 -3.46 -135.50
C SER A 551 -87.55 -2.41 -136.00
N GLU A 552 -87.58 -1.23 -135.39
CA GLU A 552 -88.44 -0.11 -135.80
C GLU A 552 -88.18 0.29 -137.26
N LYS A 553 -86.92 0.26 -137.70
CA LYS A 553 -86.54 0.48 -139.10
C LYS A 553 -87.11 -0.58 -140.04
N LYS A 554 -87.06 -1.87 -139.67
CA LYS A 554 -87.58 -2.98 -140.50
C LYS A 554 -89.11 -2.92 -140.61
N ASP A 555 -89.80 -2.60 -139.52
CA ASP A 555 -91.26 -2.46 -139.50
C ASP A 555 -91.72 -1.26 -140.34
N ALA A 556 -90.99 -0.14 -140.30
CA ALA A 556 -91.24 1.00 -141.17
C ALA A 556 -91.00 0.67 -142.66
N GLU A 557 -89.90 -0.04 -142.99
CA GLU A 557 -89.61 -0.49 -144.36
C GLU A 557 -90.71 -1.42 -144.92
N ALA A 558 -91.30 -2.29 -144.08
CA ALA A 558 -92.45 -3.10 -144.46
C ALA A 558 -93.72 -2.27 -144.71
N GLN A 559 -94.04 -1.31 -143.83
CA GLN A 559 -95.21 -0.42 -143.99
C GLN A 559 -95.13 0.42 -145.27
N TYR A 560 -93.94 0.88 -145.66
CA TYR A 560 -93.75 1.58 -146.93
C TYR A 560 -93.95 0.68 -148.16
N ALA A 561 -93.63 -0.61 -148.07
CA ALA A 561 -93.88 -1.57 -149.14
C ALA A 561 -95.39 -1.84 -149.32
N GLU A 562 -96.12 -2.13 -148.23
CA GLU A 562 -97.57 -2.33 -148.27
C GLU A 562 -98.32 -1.12 -148.83
N LEU A 563 -97.91 0.10 -148.46
CA LEU A 563 -98.51 1.33 -148.98
C LEU A 563 -98.24 1.51 -150.49
N GLY A 564 -97.08 1.05 -150.98
CA GLY A 564 -96.75 1.03 -152.41
C GLY A 564 -97.71 0.15 -153.21
N GLU A 565 -97.93 -1.10 -152.77
CA GLU A 565 -98.87 -2.04 -153.42
C GLU A 565 -100.30 -1.48 -153.44
N GLN A 566 -100.73 -0.82 -152.35
CA GLN A 566 -102.04 -0.17 -152.28
C GLN A 566 -102.18 0.99 -153.30
N TYR A 567 -101.13 1.79 -153.48
CA TYR A 567 -101.13 2.86 -154.49
C TYR A 567 -101.25 2.33 -155.92
N GLU A 568 -100.56 1.24 -156.27
CA GLU A 568 -100.68 0.61 -157.60
C GLU A 568 -102.10 0.06 -157.87
N LEU A 569 -102.73 -0.53 -156.84
CA LEU A 569 -104.07 -1.10 -156.93
C LEU A 569 -105.13 -0.01 -157.18
N VAL A 570 -105.07 1.11 -156.44
CA VAL A 570 -105.97 2.26 -156.60
C VAL A 570 -105.81 2.91 -157.99
N MET A 571 -104.57 3.01 -158.49
CA MET A 571 -104.31 3.54 -159.84
C MET A 571 -104.89 2.64 -160.96
N HIS A 572 -104.96 1.33 -160.76
CA HIS A 572 -105.67 0.43 -161.69
C HIS A 572 -107.19 0.62 -161.61
N GLN A 573 -107.76 0.70 -160.41
CA GLN A 573 -109.21 0.92 -160.22
C GLN A 573 -109.67 2.25 -160.84
N TYR A 574 -108.89 3.32 -160.70
CA TYR A 574 -109.21 4.63 -161.28
C TYR A 574 -109.31 4.59 -162.81
N ARG A 575 -108.37 3.94 -163.51
CA ARG A 575 -108.42 3.76 -164.98
C ARG A 575 -109.66 3.01 -165.44
N LEU A 576 -110.04 1.96 -164.69
CA LEU A 576 -111.21 1.13 -165.01
C LEU A 576 -112.52 1.92 -164.84
N LEU A 577 -112.59 2.76 -163.80
CA LEU A 577 -113.73 3.65 -163.56
C LEU A 577 -113.89 4.74 -164.64
N GLN A 578 -112.78 5.28 -165.19
CA GLN A 578 -112.85 6.24 -166.30
C GLN A 578 -113.48 5.60 -167.55
N ALA A 579 -113.02 4.41 -167.95
CA ALA A 579 -113.59 3.67 -169.08
C ALA A 579 -115.09 3.33 -168.87
N GLU A 580 -115.50 3.01 -167.64
CA GLU A 580 -116.92 2.83 -167.31
C GLU A 580 -117.74 4.13 -167.44
N GLN A 581 -117.18 5.30 -167.12
CA GLN A 581 -117.89 6.58 -167.20
C GLN A 581 -118.07 7.02 -168.66
N GLU A 582 -117.05 6.85 -169.50
CA GLU A 582 -117.13 7.11 -170.95
C GLU A 582 -118.24 6.25 -171.59
N LEU A 583 -118.27 4.95 -171.30
CA LEU A 583 -119.25 4.02 -171.86
C LEU A 583 -120.68 4.26 -171.35
N LYS A 584 -120.85 4.80 -170.13
CA LYS A 584 -122.17 5.23 -169.61
C LYS A 584 -122.65 6.53 -170.25
N ALA A 585 -121.74 7.45 -170.58
CA ALA A 585 -122.09 8.71 -171.24
C ALA A 585 -122.71 8.48 -172.64
N GLU A 586 -122.13 7.56 -173.43
CA GLU A 586 -122.67 7.16 -174.73
C GLU A 586 -124.08 6.57 -174.63
N GLN A 587 -124.34 5.75 -173.60
CA GLN A 587 -125.67 5.16 -173.35
C GLN A 587 -126.70 6.21 -172.93
N THR A 588 -126.34 7.18 -172.10
CA THR A 588 -127.25 8.27 -171.72
C THR A 588 -127.64 9.16 -172.90
N ALA A 589 -126.72 9.44 -173.83
CA ALA A 589 -127.01 10.25 -175.01
C ALA A 589 -128.07 9.60 -175.93
N GLN A 590 -128.04 8.27 -176.07
CA GLN A 590 -129.04 7.53 -176.85
C GLN A 590 -130.43 7.58 -176.20
N LEU A 591 -130.50 7.41 -174.88
CA LEU A 591 -131.77 7.48 -174.13
C LEU A 591 -132.39 8.89 -174.14
N GLU A 592 -131.60 9.97 -174.15
CA GLU A 592 -132.14 11.33 -174.18
C GLU A 592 -132.87 11.67 -175.50
N GLU A 593 -132.42 11.15 -176.65
CA GLU A 593 -133.13 11.34 -177.93
C GLU A 593 -134.48 10.60 -177.99
N GLU A 594 -134.56 9.41 -177.40
CA GLU A 594 -135.83 8.68 -177.28
C GLU A 594 -136.77 9.37 -176.28
N HIS A 595 -136.23 9.79 -175.14
CA HIS A 595 -137.03 10.43 -174.10
C HIS A 595 -137.56 11.82 -174.50
N LYS A 596 -136.88 12.53 -175.42
CA LYS A 596 -137.39 13.76 -176.05
C LYS A 596 -138.67 13.51 -176.86
N LYS A 597 -138.64 12.51 -177.75
CA LYS A 597 -139.79 12.11 -178.58
C LYS A 597 -140.99 11.74 -177.70
N LEU A 598 -140.75 11.00 -176.62
CA LEU A 598 -141.78 10.67 -175.62
C LEU A 598 -142.31 11.88 -174.84
N LYS A 599 -141.47 12.89 -174.53
CA LYS A 599 -141.87 14.06 -173.74
C LYS A 599 -142.73 15.05 -174.51
N GLU A 600 -142.49 15.25 -175.80
CA GLU A 600 -143.40 16.04 -176.64
C GLU A 600 -144.77 15.35 -176.74
N GLU A 601 -144.76 14.01 -176.81
CA GLU A 601 -145.93 13.15 -176.66
C GLU A 601 -146.50 13.01 -175.22
N TYR A 602 -145.96 13.72 -174.23
CA TYR A 602 -146.47 13.81 -172.85
C TYR A 602 -146.74 15.27 -172.41
N ALA A 603 -146.34 16.26 -173.21
CA ALA A 603 -146.83 17.64 -173.15
C ALA A 603 -148.18 17.79 -173.90
N LYS A 604 -148.43 16.91 -174.89
CA LYS A 604 -149.76 16.31 -175.13
C LYS A 604 -150.43 16.02 -173.78
N LEU A 605 -151.76 16.12 -173.68
CA LEU A 605 -152.55 15.56 -172.58
C LEU A 605 -152.38 16.24 -171.22
N GLN A 606 -151.17 16.58 -170.75
CA GLN A 606 -151.01 17.21 -169.43
C GLN A 606 -151.72 18.57 -169.37
N VAL A 607 -151.71 19.38 -170.43
CA VAL A 607 -152.45 20.67 -170.45
C VAL A 607 -153.97 20.48 -170.54
N GLU A 608 -154.45 19.33 -171.00
CA GLU A 608 -155.89 19.01 -171.12
C GLU A 608 -156.42 18.30 -169.87
N TYR A 609 -155.54 17.59 -169.15
CA TYR A 609 -155.81 16.90 -167.89
C TYR A 609 -155.57 17.81 -166.68
N ASN A 610 -154.63 18.77 -166.78
CA ASN A 610 -154.42 19.77 -165.75
C ASN A 610 -155.50 20.86 -165.76
N GLU A 611 -156.60 20.47 -165.12
CA GLU A 611 -157.29 21.24 -164.09
C GLU A 611 -158.27 22.32 -164.61
N TRP A 612 -159.55 22.05 -164.93
CA TRP A 612 -160.39 20.84 -164.79
C TRP A 612 -160.50 20.19 -163.40
N ILE A 613 -159.83 20.76 -162.38
CA ILE A 613 -159.66 20.22 -161.02
C ILE A 613 -159.74 21.38 -160.02
N GLU A 614 -159.13 22.54 -160.30
CA GLU A 614 -159.44 23.82 -159.61
C GLU A 614 -160.53 24.66 -160.33
N LEU A 615 -161.34 24.02 -161.16
CA LEU A 615 -162.65 24.56 -161.61
C LEU A 615 -163.77 24.21 -160.60
N ILE A 616 -163.42 23.56 -159.47
CA ILE A 616 -164.33 22.77 -158.65
C ILE A 616 -164.15 23.13 -157.17
N GLU A 617 -165.28 23.35 -156.50
CA GLU A 617 -165.49 23.38 -155.04
C GLU A 617 -164.55 24.30 -154.23
N GLN A 618 -164.76 25.62 -154.22
CA GLN A 618 -165.95 26.41 -153.79
C GLN A 618 -166.30 26.33 -152.29
N ASP A 619 -166.84 27.47 -151.83
CA ASP A 619 -167.79 27.64 -150.72
C ASP A 619 -167.38 27.37 -149.25
N GLN A 620 -167.29 28.52 -148.55
CA GLN A 620 -167.76 28.78 -147.19
C GLN A 620 -166.86 28.36 -146.01
N ARG A 621 -166.00 29.32 -145.60
CA ARG A 621 -166.44 30.34 -144.63
C ARG A 621 -165.80 31.69 -144.85
#